data_AF-A0AAV4H2H3-F1
#
_entry.id   AF-A0AAV4H2H3-F1
#
_cell.length_a   1.000
_cell.length_b   1.000
_cell.length_c   1.000
_cell.angle_alpha   90.00
_cell.angle_beta   90.00
_cell.angle_gamma   90.00
#
_symmetry.space_group_name_H-M   'P 1'
#
loop_
_entity.id
_entity.type
_entity.pdbx_description
1 polymer ?
#
loop_
_entity_poly.entity_id
_entity_poly.type
_entity_poly.pdbx_seq_one_letter_code
_entity_poly.pdbx_strand_id
1 'polypeptide(L)'
;MKRIISIRWPDIVSNADSWENTQQQPMRVKMTKRKWRWIGHTLRKPRQGFTTQSLVWNPLRRIARERPRTTCKIETEVEVASTEKTWKELEEIASR
;
A
#
# COMPACT_ATOMS: atom_id res chain seq x y z
N MET A 1 5.93 21.82 -31.49
CA MET A 1 6.09 22.64 -30.26
C MET A 1 5.14 23.82 -30.30
N LYS A 2 4.16 23.91 -29.40
CA LYS A 2 3.22 25.04 -29.31
C LYS A 2 3.80 26.11 -28.36
N ARG A 3 4.24 27.21 -28.94
CA ARG A 3 4.83 28.39 -28.25
C ARG A 3 3.78 29.49 -28.29
N ILE A 4 2.91 29.55 -27.29
CA ILE A 4 1.88 30.61 -27.22
C ILE A 4 2.31 31.72 -26.24
N ILE A 5 3.28 31.44 -25.36
CA ILE A 5 3.96 32.41 -24.50
C ILE A 5 5.38 31.85 -24.33
N SER A 6 6.41 32.68 -24.16
CA SER A 6 7.85 32.34 -24.10
C SER A 6 8.28 31.44 -22.92
N ILE A 7 7.39 30.60 -22.42
CA ILE A 7 7.61 29.67 -21.32
C ILE A 7 7.95 28.30 -21.92
N ARG A 8 9.17 27.82 -21.64
CA ARG A 8 9.65 26.49 -22.04
C ARG A 8 9.06 25.45 -21.08
N TRP A 9 8.09 24.67 -21.56
CA TRP A 9 7.62 23.50 -20.81
C TRP A 9 8.68 22.39 -20.89
N PRO A 10 9.09 21.78 -19.77
CA PRO A 10 9.85 20.54 -19.83
C PRO A 10 8.98 19.46 -20.49
N ASP A 11 9.46 18.90 -21.60
CA ASP A 11 8.70 17.93 -22.40
C ASP A 11 8.44 16.60 -21.64
N ILE A 12 9.23 16.29 -20.60
CA ILE A 12 9.07 15.10 -19.74
C ILE A 12 9.51 15.46 -18.32
N VAL A 13 8.57 15.59 -17.38
CA VAL A 13 8.89 15.67 -15.95
C VAL A 13 8.84 14.25 -15.39
N SER A 14 9.98 13.74 -14.93
CA SER A 14 10.01 12.47 -14.22
C SER A 14 9.37 12.64 -12.85
N ASN A 15 8.56 11.66 -12.43
CA ASN A 15 8.00 11.64 -11.08
C ASN A 15 9.11 11.60 -10.01
N ALA A 16 10.28 11.01 -10.32
CA ALA A 16 11.41 10.97 -9.40
C ALA A 16 11.92 12.40 -9.07
N ASP A 17 12.16 13.21 -10.11
CA ASP A 17 12.64 14.60 -9.96
C ASP A 17 11.64 15.48 -9.21
N SER A 18 10.33 15.22 -9.38
CA SER A 18 9.27 15.94 -8.67
C SER A 18 9.26 15.62 -7.18
N TRP A 19 9.46 14.35 -6.79
CA TRP A 19 9.53 13.95 -5.38
C TRP A 19 10.80 14.44 -4.67
N GLU A 20 11.93 14.46 -5.39
CA GLU A 20 13.20 14.97 -4.86
C GLU A 20 13.12 16.48 -4.55
N ASN A 21 12.59 17.27 -5.49
CA ASN A 21 12.44 18.72 -5.30
C ASN A 21 11.44 19.10 -4.21
N THR A 22 10.36 18.34 -4.06
CA THR A 22 9.32 18.63 -3.06
C THR A 22 9.63 18.03 -1.68
N GLN A 23 10.69 17.23 -1.57
CA GLN A 23 10.98 16.41 -0.38
C GLN A 23 9.79 15.53 0.05
N GLN A 24 8.87 15.22 -0.87
CA GLN A 24 7.66 14.48 -0.59
C GLN A 24 7.87 12.99 -0.83
N GLN A 25 7.47 12.16 0.14
CA GLN A 25 7.48 10.72 -0.06
C GLN A 25 6.33 10.30 -1.00
N PRO A 26 6.58 9.32 -1.90
CA PRO A 26 5.55 8.76 -2.75
C PRO A 26 4.35 8.29 -1.93
N MET A 27 3.14 8.56 -2.44
CA MET A 27 1.89 8.20 -1.75
C MET A 27 1.85 6.71 -1.37
N ARG A 28 2.35 5.83 -2.25
CA ARG A 28 2.47 4.39 -2.01
C ARG A 28 3.24 4.06 -0.73
N VAL A 29 4.34 4.76 -0.46
CA VAL A 29 5.16 4.52 0.75
C VAL A 29 4.41 4.96 2.01
N LYS A 30 3.70 6.09 1.96
CA LYS A 30 2.88 6.56 3.08
C LYS A 30 1.71 5.62 3.37
N MET A 31 1.03 5.15 2.32
CA MET A 31 -0.12 4.24 2.43
C MET A 31 0.30 2.87 2.98
N THR A 32 1.39 2.29 2.45
CA THR A 32 1.93 1.02 2.95
C THR A 32 2.37 1.13 4.40
N LYS A 33 3.09 2.18 4.79
CA LYS A 33 3.46 2.41 6.21
C LYS A 33 2.25 2.48 7.14
N ARG A 34 1.18 3.18 6.74
CA ARG A 34 -0.05 3.27 7.54
C ARG A 34 -0.78 1.93 7.62
N LYS A 35 -0.87 1.22 6.50
CA LYS A 35 -1.45 -0.13 6.40
C LYS A 35 -0.73 -1.13 7.31
N TRP A 36 0.60 -1.19 7.26
CA TRP A 36 1.40 -2.09 8.10
C TRP A 36 1.35 -1.73 9.59
N ARG A 37 1.27 -0.44 9.94
CA ARG A 37 0.99 -0.01 11.33
C ARG A 37 -0.36 -0.54 11.83
N TRP A 38 -1.39 -0.49 10.99
CA TRP A 38 -2.72 -1.00 11.34
C TRP A 38 -2.74 -2.54 11.44
N ILE A 39 -2.13 -3.25 10.49
CA ILE A 39 -2.00 -4.71 10.52
C ILE A 39 -1.27 -5.16 11.79
N GLY A 40 -0.13 -4.55 12.12
CA GLY A 40 0.61 -4.87 13.34
C GLY A 40 -0.19 -4.58 14.62
N HIS A 41 -0.99 -3.51 14.65
CA HIS A 41 -1.89 -3.24 15.78
C HIS A 41 -2.96 -4.33 15.92
N THR A 42 -3.55 -4.77 14.81
CA THR A 42 -4.57 -5.82 14.79
C THR A 42 -3.99 -7.18 15.21
N LEU A 43 -2.78 -7.52 14.77
CA LEU A 43 -2.09 -8.76 15.12
C LEU A 43 -1.75 -8.87 16.62
N ARG A 44 -1.52 -7.74 17.30
CA ARG A 44 -1.28 -7.68 18.75
C ARG A 44 -2.53 -7.85 19.61
N LYS A 45 -3.72 -7.80 19.02
CA LYS A 45 -4.97 -8.00 19.76
C LYS A 45 -5.21 -9.50 19.99
N PRO A 46 -5.82 -9.90 21.11
CA PRO A 46 -6.14 -11.30 21.37
C PRO A 46 -7.10 -11.85 20.30
N ARG A 47 -6.87 -13.10 19.89
CA ARG A 47 -7.60 -13.80 18.80
C ARG A 47 -9.12 -13.89 18.99
N GLN A 48 -9.63 -13.62 20.20
CA GLN A 48 -11.06 -13.64 20.52
C GLN A 48 -11.82 -12.36 20.08
N GLY A 49 -11.13 -11.34 19.57
CA GLY A 49 -11.78 -10.11 19.07
C GLY A 49 -12.21 -10.19 17.60
N PHE A 50 -13.36 -9.59 17.28
CA PHE A 50 -13.88 -9.37 15.90
C PHE A 50 -12.84 -8.73 14.95
N THR A 51 -11.86 -8.02 15.51
CA THR A 51 -10.69 -7.45 14.82
C THR A 51 -9.82 -8.49 14.09
N THR A 52 -9.68 -9.71 14.61
CA THR A 52 -8.86 -10.76 13.95
C THR A 52 -9.52 -11.24 12.65
N GLN A 53 -10.85 -11.25 12.62
CA GLN A 53 -11.65 -11.63 11.46
C GLN A 53 -11.52 -10.60 10.31
N SER A 54 -11.19 -9.34 10.64
CA SER A 54 -10.98 -8.29 9.64
C SER A 54 -9.74 -8.50 8.77
N LEU A 55 -8.70 -9.17 9.28
CA LEU A 55 -7.50 -9.54 8.50
C LEU A 55 -7.78 -10.69 7.54
N VAL A 56 -8.66 -11.61 7.95
CA VAL A 56 -9.11 -12.75 7.13
C VAL A 56 -10.21 -12.35 6.14
N TRP A 57 -10.85 -11.18 6.33
CA TRP A 57 -12.06 -10.80 5.60
C TRP A 57 -11.86 -10.80 4.09
N ASN A 58 -12.32 -11.89 3.50
CA ASN A 58 -12.41 -12.13 2.08
C ASN A 58 -13.66 -11.40 1.56
N PRO A 59 -13.54 -10.41 0.66
CA PRO A 59 -14.70 -9.87 0.00
C PRO A 59 -15.19 -10.90 -1.03
N LEU A 60 -15.97 -11.88 -0.58
CA LEU A 60 -16.78 -12.77 -1.43
C LEU A 60 -17.95 -11.98 -2.05
N ARG A 61 -17.64 -10.89 -2.76
CA ARG A 61 -18.61 -10.11 -3.52
C ARG A 61 -18.04 -9.80 -4.89
N ARG A 62 -18.74 -10.28 -5.90
CA ARG A 62 -18.58 -9.98 -7.33
C ARG A 62 -18.24 -8.50 -7.51
N ILE A 63 -16.99 -8.22 -7.86
CA ILE A 63 -16.46 -6.87 -8.03
C ILE A 63 -17.04 -6.30 -9.32
N ALA A 64 -17.65 -5.11 -9.26
CA ALA A 64 -18.08 -4.38 -10.45
C ALA A 64 -16.84 -4.07 -11.33
N ARG A 65 -16.98 -4.20 -12.65
CA ARG A 65 -15.92 -4.09 -13.68
C ARG A 65 -15.03 -2.84 -13.59
N GLU A 66 -15.49 -1.81 -12.89
CA GLU A 66 -14.87 -0.49 -12.82
C GLU A 66 -13.87 -0.32 -11.66
N ARG A 67 -13.82 -1.26 -10.70
CA ARG A 67 -12.85 -1.18 -9.59
C ARG A 67 -11.50 -1.75 -10.04
N PRO A 68 -10.37 -1.12 -9.68
CA PRO A 68 -9.05 -1.67 -9.97
C PRO A 68 -8.93 -3.13 -9.57
N ARG A 69 -8.37 -3.92 -10.48
CA ARG A 69 -8.35 -5.38 -10.47
C ARG A 69 -7.49 -5.97 -9.33
N THR A 70 -6.64 -5.14 -8.71
CA THR A 70 -5.85 -5.50 -7.54
C THR A 70 -6.68 -5.30 -6.28
N THR A 71 -6.90 -6.37 -5.53
CA THR A 71 -7.50 -6.27 -4.19
C THR A 71 -6.42 -5.97 -3.18
N CYS A 72 -6.80 -5.30 -2.08
CA CYS A 72 -5.90 -5.01 -0.96
C CYS A 72 -5.17 -6.28 -0.47
N LYS A 73 -5.81 -7.46 -0.54
CA LYS A 73 -5.19 -8.74 -0.20
C LYS A 73 -4.03 -9.11 -1.13
N ILE A 74 -4.22 -9.06 -2.46
CA ILE A 74 -3.17 -9.37 -3.45
C ILE A 74 -1.97 -8.43 -3.26
N GLU A 75 -2.23 -7.14 -3.08
CA GLU A 75 -1.15 -6.16 -2.87
C GLU A 75 -0.41 -6.43 -1.55
N THR A 76 -1.12 -6.86 -0.50
CA THR A 76 -0.49 -7.27 0.76
C THR A 76 0.32 -8.54 0.63
N GLU A 77 -0.17 -9.55 -0.10
CA GLU A 77 0.56 -10.81 -0.35
C GLU A 77 1.82 -10.56 -1.16
N VAL A 78 1.77 -9.69 -2.18
CA VAL A 78 2.96 -9.26 -2.94
C VAL A 78 3.94 -8.49 -2.04
N GLU A 79 3.44 -7.62 -1.15
CA GLU A 79 4.28 -6.91 -0.17
C GLU A 79 4.94 -7.91 0.82
N VAL A 80 4.21 -8.89 1.33
CA VAL A 80 4.73 -9.95 2.21
C VAL A 80 5.78 -10.78 1.46
N ALA A 81 5.48 -11.20 0.24
CA ALA A 81 6.41 -11.96 -0.60
C ALA A 81 7.70 -11.17 -0.87
N SER A 82 7.61 -9.83 -1.00
CA SER A 82 8.80 -8.98 -1.14
C SER A 82 9.63 -8.83 0.14
N THR A 83 9.09 -9.20 1.30
CA THR A 83 9.81 -9.18 2.58
C THR A 83 10.50 -10.50 2.93
N GLU A 84 10.42 -11.51 2.06
CA GLU A 84 10.97 -12.87 2.25
C GLU A 84 10.48 -13.59 3.52
N LYS A 85 9.39 -13.12 4.12
CA LYS A 85 8.84 -13.64 5.38
C LYS A 85 7.46 -14.23 5.16
N THR A 86 7.15 -15.27 5.92
CA THR A 86 5.82 -15.88 5.94
C THR A 86 4.90 -15.12 6.90
N TRP A 87 3.59 -15.15 6.65
CA TRP A 87 2.58 -14.58 7.55
C TRP A 87 2.73 -15.02 9.01
N LYS A 88 3.07 -16.29 9.26
CA LYS A 88 3.31 -16.81 10.62
C LYS A 88 4.47 -16.12 11.34
N GLU A 89 5.56 -15.86 10.62
CA GLU A 89 6.74 -15.18 11.18
C GLU A 89 6.43 -13.71 11.47
N LEU A 90 5.61 -13.06 10.64
CA LEU A 90 5.13 -11.71 10.89
C LEU A 90 4.22 -11.63 12.12
N GLU A 91 3.37 -12.64 12.34
CA GLU A 91 2.56 -12.76 13.56
C GLU A 91 3.42 -12.92 14.81
N GLU A 92 4.48 -13.75 14.75
CA GLU A 92 5.42 -13.91 15.87
C GLU A 92 6.21 -12.63 16.16
N ILE A 93 6.71 -11.93 15.13
CA ILE A 93 7.41 -10.65 15.29
C ILE A 93 6.47 -9.58 15.87
N ALA A 94 5.19 -9.58 15.48
CA ALA A 94 4.23 -8.60 15.98
C ALA A 94 3.80 -8.88 17.43
N SER A 95 3.79 -10.15 17.83
CA SER A 95 3.39 -10.61 19.17
C SER A 95 4.51 -10.47 20.23
N ARG A 96 5.75 -10.29 19.78
CA ARG A 96 6.91 -9.94 20.63
C ARG A 96 6.88 -8.46 21.03
#